data_AF-A0A5B1BA47-F1
#
_entry.id   AF-A0A5B1BA47-F1
#
_cell.length_a   1.000
_cell.length_b   1.000
_cell.length_c   1.000
_cell.angle_alpha   90.00
_cell.angle_beta   90.00
_cell.angle_gamma   90.00
#
_symmetry.space_group_name_H-M   'P 1'
#
loop_
_entity.id
_entity.type
_entity.pdbx_description
1 polymer ?
#
loop_
_entity_poly.entity_id
_entity_poly.type
_entity_poly.pdbx_seq_one_letter_code
_entity_poly.pdbx_strand_id
1 'polypeptide(L)'
;MDLYISYRDIHKNWLAPIIVDSTINSKYWDRRPFVSIDNNFLFFTRLQIGEKGLIESDIFWVNTSKLFKPFVYNPLSDISVRIGEKFEISIPTDYYKDIDDHLLDLNLNQNEFDWLTFDSENMKLSEFPTETGDFELTFTAVDTFLNITEDKIKLTVLK
;
A
#
# COMPACT_ATOMS: atom_id res chain seq x y z
N MET A 1 -0.56 20.75 -11.93
CA MET A 1 -0.55 19.56 -12.82
C MET A 1 0.37 18.65 -12.10
N ASP A 2 -0.14 17.50 -11.72
CA ASP A 2 0.40 16.79 -10.58
C ASP A 2 0.81 15.40 -11.03
N LEU A 3 1.83 14.89 -10.37
CA LEU A 3 2.31 13.54 -10.55
C LEU A 3 1.44 12.59 -9.73
N TYR A 4 1.12 11.46 -10.34
CA TYR A 4 0.41 10.35 -9.72
C TYR A 4 1.23 9.09 -9.94
N ILE A 5 1.11 8.15 -9.01
CA ILE A 5 1.71 6.82 -9.11
C ILE A 5 0.60 5.77 -9.05
N SER A 6 0.76 4.69 -9.81
CA SER A 6 -0.12 3.52 -9.77
C SER A 6 0.76 2.28 -9.89
N TYR A 7 0.30 1.19 -9.31
CA TYR A 7 0.98 -0.10 -9.31
C TYR A 7 0.13 -1.14 -10.03
N ARG A 8 0.74 -2.27 -10.40
CA ARG A 8 -0.01 -3.40 -10.95
C ARG A 8 -0.22 -4.48 -9.91
N ASP A 9 -1.43 -5.00 -9.85
CA ASP A 9 -1.76 -6.19 -9.05
C ASP A 9 -1.20 -7.48 -9.69
N ILE A 10 -1.41 -8.60 -9.00
CA ILE A 10 -1.05 -9.95 -9.49
C ILE A 10 -1.71 -10.32 -10.83
N HIS A 11 -2.85 -9.70 -11.16
CA HIS A 11 -3.57 -9.89 -12.41
C HIS A 11 -3.13 -8.93 -13.53
N LYS A 12 -2.11 -8.11 -13.27
CA LYS A 12 -1.55 -7.10 -14.18
C LYS A 12 -2.49 -5.92 -14.45
N ASN A 13 -3.51 -5.72 -13.64
CA ASN A 13 -4.36 -4.54 -13.68
C ASN A 13 -3.68 -3.39 -12.95
N TRP A 14 -3.85 -2.17 -13.46
CA TRP A 14 -3.43 -0.97 -12.73
C TRP A 14 -4.40 -0.68 -11.59
N LEU A 15 -3.86 -0.48 -10.40
CA LEU A 15 -4.61 0.01 -9.25
C LEU A 15 -5.01 1.47 -9.46
N ALA A 16 -5.93 1.95 -8.63
CA ALA A 16 -6.29 3.37 -8.63
C ALA A 16 -5.03 4.24 -8.45
N PRO A 17 -4.85 5.30 -9.26
CA PRO A 17 -3.69 6.17 -9.14
C PRO A 17 -3.77 6.99 -7.84
N ILE A 18 -2.63 7.09 -7.16
CA ILE A 18 -2.44 7.82 -5.92
C ILE A 18 -1.69 9.11 -6.26
N ILE A 19 -2.19 10.25 -5.76
CA ILE A 19 -1.49 11.52 -5.90
C ILE A 19 -0.17 11.46 -5.13
N VAL A 20 0.93 11.86 -5.76
CA VAL A 20 2.22 11.96 -5.07
C VAL A 20 2.13 13.09 -4.04
N ASP A 21 2.75 12.91 -2.87
CA ASP A 21 2.65 13.88 -1.79
C ASP A 21 3.29 15.24 -2.13
N SER A 22 3.00 16.24 -1.28
CA SER A 22 3.40 17.63 -1.51
C SER A 22 4.89 17.91 -1.30
N THR A 23 5.70 16.91 -0.91
CA THR A 23 7.17 17.05 -0.92
C THR A 23 7.72 16.99 -2.35
N ILE A 24 6.99 16.33 -3.27
CA ILE A 24 7.34 16.24 -4.69
C ILE A 24 6.38 17.10 -5.52
N ASN A 25 5.07 16.91 -5.37
CA ASN A 25 4.08 17.74 -6.03
C ASN A 25 4.07 19.15 -5.44
N SER A 26 4.03 20.15 -6.31
CA SER A 26 4.01 21.56 -5.93
C SER A 26 2.72 22.23 -6.40
N LYS A 27 2.59 23.52 -6.09
CA LYS A 27 1.54 24.38 -6.66
C LYS A 27 1.70 24.64 -8.16
N TYR A 28 2.84 24.29 -8.75
CA TYR A 28 3.16 24.53 -10.15
C TYR A 28 2.80 23.31 -11.00
N TRP A 29 3.28 23.27 -12.24
CA TRP A 29 3.05 22.14 -13.12
C TRP A 29 4.24 21.18 -13.06
N ASP A 30 4.15 20.17 -12.21
CA ASP A 30 5.12 19.07 -12.07
C ASP A 30 4.84 17.99 -13.13
N ARG A 31 5.82 17.72 -13.98
CA ARG A 31 5.61 16.99 -15.25
C ARG A 31 6.84 16.22 -15.68
N ARG A 32 6.63 15.32 -16.66
CA ARG A 32 7.69 14.53 -17.31
C ARG A 32 8.50 13.70 -16.31
N PRO A 33 7.84 12.90 -15.45
CA PRO A 33 8.55 12.07 -14.49
C PRO A 33 9.39 11.01 -15.21
N PHE A 34 10.57 10.74 -14.66
CA PHE A 34 11.45 9.64 -15.05
C PHE A 34 12.14 9.09 -13.79
N VAL A 35 11.96 7.81 -13.52
CA VAL A 35 12.63 7.11 -12.41
C VAL A 35 13.96 6.56 -12.95
N SER A 36 15.03 6.72 -12.17
CA SER A 36 16.34 6.13 -12.49
C SER A 36 16.27 4.61 -12.54
N ILE A 37 17.18 3.98 -13.29
CA ILE A 37 17.16 2.52 -13.51
C ILE A 37 17.35 1.72 -12.22
N ASP A 38 18.05 2.30 -11.24
CA ASP A 38 18.30 1.75 -9.91
C ASP A 38 17.20 2.11 -8.90
N ASN A 39 16.10 2.70 -9.36
CA ASN A 39 14.97 3.17 -8.56
C ASN A 39 15.29 4.20 -7.48
N ASN A 40 16.51 4.77 -7.39
CA ASN A 40 16.90 5.66 -6.30
C ASN A 40 16.45 7.12 -6.46
N PHE A 41 16.17 7.55 -7.69
CA PHE A 41 15.86 8.94 -8.00
C PHE A 41 14.67 9.09 -8.94
N LEU A 42 13.79 10.04 -8.62
CA LEU A 42 12.79 10.54 -9.54
C LEU A 42 13.27 11.88 -10.10
N PHE A 43 13.44 11.96 -11.41
CA PHE A 43 13.65 13.19 -12.16
C PHE A 43 12.32 13.70 -12.70
N PHE A 44 12.10 15.00 -12.68
CA PHE A 44 10.90 15.63 -13.24
C PHE A 44 11.19 17.08 -13.60
N THR A 45 10.26 17.70 -14.32
CA THR A 45 10.30 19.14 -14.65
C THR A 45 9.22 19.87 -13.88
N ARG A 46 9.53 21.10 -13.44
CA ARG A 46 8.55 21.98 -12.80
C ARG A 46 8.42 23.25 -13.61
N LEU A 47 7.23 23.45 -14.16
CA LEU A 47 6.92 24.62 -14.98
C LEU A 47 6.15 25.65 -14.15
N GLN A 48 6.78 26.79 -13.89
CA GLN A 48 6.13 27.94 -13.26
C GLN A 48 5.45 28.82 -14.30
N ILE A 49 4.22 29.24 -14.00
CA ILE A 49 3.41 30.12 -14.84
C ILE A 49 2.98 31.32 -13.99
N GLY A 50 3.36 32.52 -14.43
CA GLY A 50 2.91 33.78 -13.86
C GLY A 50 1.83 34.43 -14.72
N GLU A 51 1.37 35.60 -14.27
CA GLU A 51 0.34 36.38 -14.97
C GLU A 51 0.72 36.72 -16.43
N LYS A 52 2.03 36.83 -16.72
CA LYS A 52 2.56 37.17 -18.04
C LYS A 52 2.99 35.95 -18.87
N GLY A 53 2.69 34.73 -18.42
CA GLY A 53 3.03 33.48 -19.13
C GLY A 53 4.06 32.62 -18.40
N LEU A 54 4.78 31.78 -19.15
CA LEU A 54 5.79 30.87 -18.61
C LEU A 54 6.95 31.67 -17.99
N ILE A 55 7.29 31.36 -16.74
CA ILE A 55 8.40 32.01 -16.02
C ILE A 55 9.66 31.17 -16.16
N GLU A 56 9.57 29.90 -15.76
CA GLU A 56 10.74 29.04 -15.61
C GLU A 56 10.32 27.58 -15.78
N SER A 57 11.22 26.79 -16.36
CA SER A 57 11.16 25.34 -16.40
C SER A 57 12.55 24.81 -16.14
N ASP A 58 12.73 24.10 -15.02
CA ASP A 58 13.98 23.45 -14.69
C ASP A 58 13.75 21.95 -14.39
N ILE A 59 14.83 21.19 -14.35
CA ILE A 59 14.86 19.78 -14.00
C ILE A 59 15.14 19.66 -12.50
N PHE A 60 14.24 18.95 -11.82
CA PHE A 60 14.32 18.62 -10.42
C PHE A 60 14.55 17.13 -10.26
N TRP A 61 15.14 16.76 -9.12
CA TRP A 61 15.26 15.37 -8.73
C TRP A 61 15.05 15.21 -7.22
N VAL A 62 14.54 14.05 -6.83
CA VAL A 62 14.34 13.66 -5.42
C VAL A 62 14.71 12.20 -5.23
N ASN A 63 15.06 11.82 -4.01
CA ASN A 63 15.14 10.41 -3.65
C ASN A 63 13.73 9.80 -3.60
N THR A 64 13.62 8.54 -3.97
CA THR A 64 12.36 7.79 -4.14
C THR A 64 11.88 7.06 -2.89
N SER A 65 12.66 7.05 -1.80
CA SER A 65 12.30 6.35 -0.55
C SER A 65 11.00 6.79 0.11
N LYS A 66 10.41 7.92 -0.32
CA LYS A 66 9.07 8.37 0.10
C LYS A 66 8.00 8.28 -1.00
N LEU A 67 8.43 8.02 -2.23
CA LEU A 67 7.60 7.85 -3.41
C LEU A 67 7.12 6.40 -3.55
N PHE A 68 8.06 5.46 -3.47
CA PHE A 68 7.77 4.04 -3.45
C PHE A 68 7.38 3.68 -2.02
N LYS A 69 6.14 3.24 -1.91
CA LYS A 69 5.53 2.79 -0.67
C LYS A 69 5.06 1.37 -0.92
N PRO A 70 4.87 0.57 0.13
CA PRO A 70 4.31 -0.75 -0.04
C PRO A 70 2.97 -0.65 -0.77
N PHE A 71 2.62 -1.63 -1.58
CA PHE A 71 1.33 -1.63 -2.27
C PHE A 71 0.72 -3.02 -2.22
N VAL A 72 -0.60 -3.05 -2.21
CA VAL A 72 -1.39 -4.28 -2.23
C VAL A 72 -1.22 -4.95 -3.60
N TYR A 73 -0.63 -6.14 -3.62
CA TYR A 73 -0.31 -6.87 -4.85
C TYR A 73 -1.19 -8.11 -5.04
N ASN A 74 -1.33 -8.92 -3.99
CA ASN A 74 -2.10 -10.18 -4.02
C ASN A 74 -2.98 -10.30 -2.76
N PRO A 75 -4.02 -9.45 -2.64
CA PRO A 75 -4.83 -9.40 -1.44
C PRO A 75 -5.67 -10.67 -1.25
N LEU A 76 -6.05 -10.93 -0.01
CA LEU A 76 -7.08 -11.92 0.30
C LEU A 76 -8.44 -11.40 -0.16
N SER A 77 -9.31 -12.33 -0.56
CA SER A 77 -10.74 -12.03 -0.68
C SER A 77 -11.40 -12.06 0.70
N ASP A 78 -12.60 -11.48 0.79
CA ASP A 78 -13.44 -11.58 1.99
C ASP A 78 -13.61 -13.04 2.43
N ILE A 79 -13.60 -13.24 3.74
CA ILE A 79 -13.55 -14.54 4.39
C ILE A 79 -14.89 -14.83 5.08
N SER A 80 -15.32 -16.08 5.07
CA SER A 80 -16.44 -16.55 5.88
C SER A 80 -16.04 -17.78 6.69
N VAL A 81 -16.26 -17.73 8.02
CA VAL A 81 -15.96 -18.81 8.97
C VAL A 81 -17.19 -19.12 9.82
N ARG A 82 -17.16 -20.19 10.62
CA ARG A 82 -18.24 -20.56 11.54
C ARG A 82 -17.85 -20.32 12.98
N ILE A 83 -18.81 -19.85 13.77
CA ILE A 83 -18.66 -19.70 15.22
C ILE A 83 -18.36 -21.06 15.87
N GLY A 84 -17.41 -21.07 16.81
CA GLY A 84 -17.05 -22.27 17.55
C GLY A 84 -16.32 -23.36 16.75
N GLU A 85 -15.94 -23.09 15.49
CA GLU A 85 -15.08 -23.97 14.69
C GLU A 85 -13.68 -23.34 14.57
N LYS A 86 -12.64 -24.16 14.78
CA LYS A 86 -11.28 -23.69 14.51
C LYS A 86 -11.10 -23.48 13.01
N PHE A 87 -10.45 -22.38 12.62
CA PHE A 87 -10.04 -22.14 11.24
C PHE A 87 -8.55 -21.79 11.17
N GLU A 88 -7.96 -22.08 10.01
CA GLU A 88 -6.61 -21.64 9.63
C GLU A 88 -6.65 -21.27 8.14
N ILE A 89 -6.17 -20.08 7.82
CA ILE A 89 -6.13 -19.53 6.46
C ILE A 89 -4.70 -19.10 6.16
N SER A 90 -4.17 -19.58 5.05
CA SER A 90 -2.89 -19.12 4.53
C SER A 90 -3.06 -17.78 3.83
N ILE A 91 -2.23 -16.82 4.19
CA ILE A 91 -2.16 -15.50 3.57
C ILE A 91 -1.10 -15.56 2.47
N PRO A 92 -1.35 -15.00 1.27
CA PRO A 92 -0.34 -14.92 0.22
C PRO A 92 0.94 -14.22 0.73
N THR A 93 2.10 -14.85 0.54
CA THR A 93 3.38 -14.26 0.97
C THR A 93 3.74 -12.99 0.21
N ASP A 94 3.10 -12.78 -0.94
CA ASP A 94 3.23 -11.57 -1.77
C ASP A 94 2.00 -10.67 -1.68
N TYR A 95 1.27 -10.69 -0.54
CA TYR A 95 0.13 -9.80 -0.29
C TYR A 95 0.49 -8.35 -0.58
N TYR A 96 1.63 -7.91 -0.05
CA TYR A 96 2.22 -6.61 -0.31
C TYR A 96 3.52 -6.76 -1.09
N LYS A 97 3.86 -5.75 -1.87
CA LYS A 97 5.18 -5.58 -2.48
C LYS A 97 5.65 -4.15 -2.32
N ASP A 98 6.96 -3.97 -2.43
CA ASP A 98 7.59 -2.67 -2.61
C ASP A 98 8.59 -2.72 -3.77
N ILE A 99 8.82 -1.57 -4.39
CA ILE A 99 9.70 -1.40 -5.55
C ILE A 99 11.15 -1.27 -5.13
N ASP A 100 11.42 -0.61 -3.99
CA ASP A 100 12.76 -0.34 -3.48
C ASP A 100 13.06 -1.02 -2.13
N ASP A 101 12.07 -1.67 -1.51
CA ASP A 101 12.25 -2.43 -0.28
C ASP A 101 11.76 -3.90 -0.41
N HIS A 102 12.42 -4.81 0.28
CA HIS A 102 12.03 -6.21 0.38
C HIS A 102 11.72 -6.64 1.82
N LEU A 103 11.96 -5.77 2.81
CA LEU A 103 11.77 -6.04 4.22
C LEU A 103 10.55 -5.28 4.73
N LEU A 104 9.36 -5.85 4.48
CA LEU A 104 8.11 -5.30 4.97
C LEU A 104 7.77 -5.89 6.34
N ASP A 105 7.51 -5.02 7.31
CA ASP A 105 6.90 -5.39 8.58
C ASP A 105 5.38 -5.45 8.42
N LEU A 106 4.79 -6.61 8.69
CA LEU A 106 3.37 -6.89 8.45
C LEU A 106 2.64 -7.02 9.77
N ASN A 107 1.54 -6.28 9.88
CA ASN A 107 0.71 -6.22 11.07
C ASN A 107 -0.77 -6.38 10.72
N LEU A 108 -1.57 -6.73 11.72
CA LEU A 108 -3.03 -6.79 11.65
C LEU A 108 -3.60 -6.07 12.88
N ASN A 109 -4.78 -5.46 12.78
CA ASN A 109 -5.56 -4.94 13.92
C ASN A 109 -6.09 -6.06 14.85
N GLN A 110 -5.34 -7.14 15.05
CA GLN A 110 -5.73 -8.32 15.81
C GLN A 110 -6.07 -8.03 17.28
N ASN A 111 -5.49 -6.97 17.86
CA ASN A 111 -5.77 -6.55 19.23
C ASN A 111 -7.22 -6.09 19.44
N GLU A 112 -7.99 -5.88 18.36
CA GLU A 112 -9.42 -5.58 18.40
C GLU A 112 -10.29 -6.84 18.54
N PHE A 113 -9.68 -8.04 18.45
CA PHE A 113 -10.37 -9.32 18.47
C PHE A 113 -9.70 -10.26 19.49
N ASP A 114 -10.39 -10.58 20.58
CA ASP A 114 -9.86 -11.49 21.62
C ASP A 114 -9.68 -12.93 21.15
N TRP A 115 -10.36 -13.28 20.06
CA TRP A 115 -10.12 -14.51 19.37
C TRP A 115 -8.95 -14.31 18.41
N LEU A 116 -8.99 -13.50 17.35
CA LEU A 116 -8.04 -13.54 16.20
C LEU A 116 -6.52 -13.47 16.46
N THR A 117 -5.75 -14.40 15.86
CA THR A 117 -4.28 -14.36 15.80
C THR A 117 -3.75 -14.33 14.36
N PHE A 118 -2.83 -13.39 14.08
CA PHE A 118 -2.03 -13.33 12.85
C PHE A 118 -0.55 -13.66 13.13
N ASP A 119 -0.06 -14.71 12.49
CA ASP A 119 1.34 -15.08 12.43
C ASP A 119 1.95 -14.51 11.14
N SER A 120 2.64 -13.37 11.27
CA SER A 120 3.28 -12.68 10.15
C SER A 120 4.52 -13.40 9.63
N GLU A 121 5.20 -14.20 10.45
CA GLU A 121 6.38 -14.97 10.02
C GLU A 121 5.98 -16.11 9.07
N ASN A 122 4.87 -16.79 9.37
CA ASN A 122 4.37 -17.90 8.56
C ASN A 122 3.24 -17.49 7.59
N MET A 123 2.84 -16.22 7.61
CA MET A 123 1.72 -15.69 6.82
C MET A 123 0.44 -16.50 7.01
N LYS A 124 0.01 -16.62 8.27
CA LYS A 124 -1.18 -17.40 8.66
C LYS A 124 -2.11 -16.63 9.56
N LEU A 125 -3.41 -16.74 9.27
CA LEU A 125 -4.49 -16.33 10.15
C LEU A 125 -5.12 -17.59 10.74
N SER A 126 -5.11 -17.75 12.05
CA SER A 126 -5.64 -18.94 12.71
C SER A 126 -6.47 -18.55 13.90
N GLU A 127 -7.63 -19.20 14.14
CA GLU A 127 -8.39 -18.95 15.37
C GLU A 127 -9.57 -19.87 15.71
N PHE A 128 -10.22 -19.61 16.86
CA PHE A 128 -11.55 -20.06 17.29
C PHE A 128 -12.54 -18.87 17.49
N PRO A 129 -13.40 -18.53 16.51
CA PRO A 129 -14.36 -17.42 16.63
C PRO A 129 -15.38 -17.64 17.75
N THR A 130 -15.55 -16.64 18.61
CA THR A 130 -16.46 -16.67 19.77
C THR A 130 -17.74 -15.87 19.56
N GLU A 131 -17.81 -15.06 18.52
CA GLU A 131 -18.92 -14.15 18.25
C GLU A 131 -19.30 -14.16 16.77
N THR A 132 -20.61 -14.12 16.47
CA THR A 132 -21.11 -14.00 15.09
C THR A 132 -21.20 -12.55 14.68
N GLY A 133 -20.86 -12.24 13.42
CA GLY A 133 -20.95 -10.88 12.92
C GLY A 133 -20.06 -10.66 11.69
N ASP A 134 -20.03 -9.40 11.27
CA ASP A 134 -19.11 -8.91 10.25
C ASP A 134 -18.00 -8.11 10.93
N PHE A 135 -16.76 -8.46 10.65
CA PHE A 135 -15.56 -7.87 11.21
C PHE A 135 -14.68 -7.32 10.08
N GLU A 136 -14.06 -6.16 10.29
CA GLU A 136 -13.11 -5.57 9.35
C GLU A 136 -11.68 -5.87 9.81
N LEU A 137 -10.95 -6.62 9.00
CA LEU A 137 -9.54 -6.90 9.21
C LEU A 137 -8.72 -5.87 8.44
N THR A 138 -7.90 -5.10 9.15
CA THR A 138 -7.00 -4.11 8.56
C THR A 138 -5.57 -4.64 8.62
N PHE A 139 -5.08 -5.12 7.47
CA PHE A 139 -3.68 -5.49 7.30
C PHE A 139 -2.86 -4.23 7.04
N THR A 140 -1.67 -4.16 7.61
CA THR A 140 -0.75 -3.03 7.45
C THR A 140 0.62 -3.54 7.05
N ALA A 141 1.21 -2.93 6.02
CA ALA A 141 2.61 -3.12 5.66
C ALA A 141 3.39 -1.83 5.91
N VAL A 142 4.54 -1.96 6.56
CA VAL A 142 5.48 -0.86 6.84
C VAL A 142 6.84 -1.20 6.26
N ASP A 143 7.41 -0.31 5.46
CA ASP A 143 8.77 -0.46 4.94
C ASP A 143 9.84 0.09 5.89
N THR A 144 11.13 -0.09 5.55
CA THR A 144 12.25 0.42 6.34
C THR A 144 12.35 1.95 6.38
N PHE A 145 11.67 2.63 5.44
CA PHE A 145 11.55 4.08 5.41
C PHE A 145 10.34 4.60 6.19
N LEU A 146 9.57 3.73 6.87
CA LEU A 146 8.35 4.05 7.61
C LEU A 146 7.20 4.54 6.71
N ASN A 147 7.18 4.18 5.44
CA ASN A 147 5.97 4.31 4.63
C ASN A 147 5.00 3.18 4.99
N ILE A 148 3.71 3.50 4.97
CA ILE A 148 2.65 2.63 5.44
C ILE A 148 1.62 2.48 4.33
N THR A 149 1.16 1.25 4.13
CA THR A 149 -0.02 0.94 3.31
C THR A 149 -0.91 -0.04 4.06
N GLU A 150 -2.21 0.21 3.97
CA GLU A 150 -3.24 -0.60 4.59
C GLU A 150 -4.13 -1.24 3.53
N ASP A 151 -4.62 -2.43 3.83
CA ASP A 151 -5.68 -3.11 3.09
C ASP A 151 -6.72 -3.65 4.05
N LYS A 152 -7.98 -3.63 3.63
CA LYS A 152 -9.12 -3.99 4.46
C LYS A 152 -9.90 -5.12 3.81
N ILE A 153 -10.07 -6.21 4.55
CA ILE A 153 -10.92 -7.32 4.13
C ILE A 153 -12.03 -7.56 5.14
N LYS A 154 -13.15 -8.05 4.65
CA LYS A 154 -14.27 -8.43 5.51
C LYS A 154 -14.12 -9.88 5.97
N LEU A 155 -14.27 -10.13 7.26
CA LEU A 155 -14.43 -11.46 7.83
C LEU A 155 -15.84 -11.60 8.41
N THR A 156 -16.62 -12.53 7.88
CA THR A 156 -17.96 -12.86 8.37
C THR A 156 -17.93 -14.15 9.19
N VAL A 157 -18.34 -14.07 10.47
CA VAL A 157 -18.53 -15.24 11.33
C VAL A 157 -20.01 -15.64 11.31
N LEU A 158 -20.28 -16.77 10.70
CA LEU A 158 -21.61 -17.37 10.56
C LEU A 158 -21.97 -18.19 11.80
N LYS A 159 -23.27 -18.39 12.01
CA LYS A 159 -23.79 -19.35 13.00
C LYS A 159 -23.53 -20.80 12.60
#